data_AF-M7X861-F1
#
_entry.id   AF-M7X861-F1
#
_cell.length_a   1.000
_cell.length_b   1.000
_cell.length_c   1.000
_cell.angle_alpha   90.00
_cell.angle_beta   90.00
_cell.angle_gamma   90.00
#
_symmetry.space_group_name_H-M   'P 1'
#
loop_
_entity.id
_entity.type
_entity.pdbx_description
1 polymer ?
#
loop_
_entity_poly.entity_id
_entity_poly.type
_entity_poly.pdbx_seq_one_letter_code
_entity_poly.pdbx_strand_id
1 'polypeptide(L)'
;MAYTFHEDGTFEQKSIARQPNSAIESGFNSIVSGTFELSGNKLTLNETDWLGLPEGTGRWYVSGEELVAFEWNRERDVTVTLRERKSQLEMDFGPCGPNVLCAGPLTFYKVKR
;
A
#
# COMPACT_ATOMS: atom_id res chain seq x y z
N MET A 1 5.96 -0.38 -4.25
CA MET A 1 4.95 0.07 -3.26
C MET A 1 5.52 -0.10 -1.87
N ALA A 2 5.14 0.77 -0.94
CA ALA A 2 5.51 0.70 0.48
C ALA A 2 4.25 0.81 1.34
N TYR A 3 4.20 0.06 2.44
CA TYR A 3 3.15 0.15 3.45
C TYR A 3 3.79 0.56 4.77
N THR A 4 3.19 1.55 5.42
CA THR A 4 3.56 2.03 6.75
C THR A 4 2.33 1.91 7.64
N PHE A 5 2.47 1.24 8.76
CA PHE A 5 1.42 1.09 9.78
C PHE A 5 1.90 1.81 11.05
N HIS A 6 1.06 2.68 11.58
CA HIS A 6 1.36 3.50 12.75
C HIS A 6 0.72 2.91 14.02
N GLU A 7 1.28 3.24 15.18
CA GLU A 7 0.80 2.74 16.48
C GLU A 7 -0.58 3.30 16.86
N ASP A 8 -0.98 4.43 16.27
CA ASP A 8 -2.30 5.06 16.48
C ASP A 8 -3.44 4.40 15.67
N GLY A 9 -3.16 3.32 14.95
CA GLY A 9 -4.13 2.62 14.12
C GLY A 9 -4.33 3.23 12.74
N THR A 10 -3.48 4.16 12.31
CA THR A 10 -3.48 4.69 10.94
C THR A 10 -2.48 3.97 10.04
N PHE A 11 -2.72 3.97 8.74
CA PHE A 11 -1.77 3.44 7.76
C PHE A 11 -1.62 4.37 6.56
N GLU A 12 -0.51 4.17 5.86
CA GLU A 12 -0.22 4.80 4.59
C GLU A 12 0.36 3.77 3.61
N GLN A 13 -0.18 3.73 2.41
CA GLN A 13 0.33 2.97 1.28
C GLN A 13 0.83 3.95 0.21
N LYS A 14 2.10 3.83 -0.18
CA LYS A 14 2.70 4.67 -1.22
C LYS A 14 3.13 3.87 -2.44
N SER A 15 2.76 4.32 -3.63
CA SER A 15 3.35 3.91 -4.89
C SER A 15 4.43 4.91 -5.29
N ILE A 16 5.70 4.50 -5.21
CA ILE A 16 6.87 5.39 -5.26
C ILE A 16 7.94 4.91 -6.23
N ALA A 17 8.64 5.86 -6.82
CA ALA A 17 9.94 5.67 -7.45
C ALA A 17 11.05 6.01 -6.43
N ARG A 18 12.09 5.18 -6.38
CA ARG A 18 13.27 5.39 -5.53
C ARG A 18 14.54 5.34 -6.38
N GLN A 19 15.55 6.12 -6.00
CA GLN A 19 16.85 6.02 -6.65
C GLN A 19 17.51 4.67 -6.32
N PRO A 20 18.20 4.04 -7.29
CA PRO A 20 18.96 2.82 -7.01
C PRO A 20 19.95 3.05 -5.87
N ASN A 21 19.95 2.19 -4.86
CA ASN A 21 20.85 2.21 -3.70
C ASN A 21 20.68 3.40 -2.74
N SER A 22 19.56 4.13 -2.83
CA SER A 22 19.22 5.18 -1.87
C SER A 22 17.82 4.95 -1.30
N ALA A 23 17.64 5.29 -0.01
CA ALA A 23 16.31 5.33 0.60
C ALA A 23 15.54 6.60 0.21
N ILE A 24 16.11 7.46 -0.64
CA ILE A 24 15.48 8.69 -1.11
C ILE A 24 14.37 8.37 -2.10
N GLU A 25 13.16 8.81 -1.77
CA GLU A 25 11.98 8.76 -2.62
C GLU A 25 12.08 9.88 -3.66
N SER A 26 12.09 9.51 -4.94
CA SER A 26 12.33 10.43 -6.06
C SER A 26 11.05 10.79 -6.82
N GLY A 27 9.93 10.14 -6.52
CA GLY A 27 8.63 10.45 -7.10
C GLY A 27 7.52 9.54 -6.58
N PHE A 28 6.29 10.00 -6.71
CA PHE A 28 5.08 9.37 -6.25
C PHE A 28 4.10 9.19 -7.41
N ASN A 29 3.41 8.07 -7.42
CA ASN A 29 2.32 7.78 -8.34
C ASN A 29 0.97 7.86 -7.60
N SER A 30 0.94 7.38 -6.36
CA SER A 30 -0.25 7.48 -5.51
C SER A 30 0.12 7.32 -4.04
N ILE A 31 -0.71 7.90 -3.17
CA ILE A 31 -0.69 7.72 -1.72
C ILE A 31 -2.12 7.40 -1.31
N VAL A 32 -2.30 6.31 -0.57
CA VAL A 32 -3.59 5.94 0.05
C VAL A 32 -3.38 5.91 1.56
N SER A 33 -4.29 6.50 2.32
CA SER A 33 -4.23 6.46 3.78
C SER A 33 -5.60 6.22 4.40
N GLY A 34 -5.57 5.88 5.68
CA GLY A 34 -6.78 5.68 6.48
C GLY A 34 -6.47 4.92 7.77
N THR A 35 -7.43 4.15 8.26
CA THR A 35 -7.27 3.36 9.50
C THR A 35 -7.17 1.87 9.23
N PHE A 36 -6.59 1.14 10.17
CA PHE A 36 -6.52 -0.31 10.09
C PHE A 36 -6.90 -0.97 11.41
N GLU A 37 -7.43 -2.18 11.30
CA GLU A 37 -7.68 -3.06 12.44
C GLU A 37 -7.09 -4.45 12.15
N LEU A 38 -6.42 -5.05 13.13
CA LEU A 38 -5.90 -6.42 13.04
C LEU A 38 -6.63 -7.31 14.04
N SER A 39 -7.40 -8.26 13.54
CA SER A 39 -8.10 -9.27 14.34
C SER A 39 -7.67 -10.67 13.90
N GLY A 40 -6.90 -11.36 14.76
CA GLY A 40 -6.28 -12.64 14.41
C GLY A 40 -5.31 -12.48 13.24
N ASN A 41 -5.59 -13.15 12.13
CA ASN A 41 -4.82 -13.06 10.87
C ASN A 41 -5.51 -12.18 9.82
N LYS A 42 -6.55 -11.43 10.19
CA LYS A 42 -7.29 -10.56 9.28
C LYS A 42 -6.94 -9.10 9.56
N LEU A 43 -6.36 -8.44 8.57
CA LEU A 43 -6.09 -7.00 8.55
C LEU A 43 -7.18 -6.32 7.71
N THR A 44 -8.00 -5.49 8.33
CA THR A 44 -8.99 -4.67 7.64
C THR A 44 -8.44 -3.26 7.49
N LEU A 45 -8.41 -2.78 6.25
CA LEU A 45 -7.98 -1.43 5.87
C LEU A 45 -9.22 -0.61 5.52
N ASN A 46 -9.41 0.50 6.19
CA ASN A 46 -10.41 1.51 5.86
C ASN A 46 -9.70 2.67 5.18
N GLU A 47 -9.65 2.63 3.85
CA GLU A 47 -9.02 3.65 3.02
C GLU A 47 -9.96 4.87 2.91
N THR A 48 -9.57 6.00 3.50
CA THR A 48 -10.36 7.23 3.54
C THR A 48 -9.84 8.31 2.60
N ASP A 49 -8.56 8.25 2.25
CA ASP A 49 -7.90 9.27 1.44
C ASP A 49 -7.13 8.61 0.31
N TRP A 50 -7.26 9.17 -0.89
CA TRP A 50 -6.44 8.80 -2.03
C TRP A 50 -5.93 10.05 -2.74
N LEU A 51 -4.60 10.19 -2.75
CA LEU A 51 -3.88 11.13 -3.59
C LEU A 51 -3.34 10.38 -4.81
N GLY A 52 -3.66 10.87 -6.00
CA GLY A 52 -3.24 10.27 -7.26
C GLY A 52 -2.65 11.28 -8.23
N LEU A 53 -2.19 10.77 -9.37
CA LEU A 53 -1.75 11.59 -10.48
C LEU A 53 -2.90 12.47 -11.01
N PRO A 54 -2.65 13.75 -11.35
CA PRO A 54 -3.64 14.58 -12.02
C PRO A 54 -4.13 13.95 -13.33
N GLU A 55 -5.44 14.06 -13.61
CA GLU A 55 -6.01 13.56 -14.86
C GLU A 55 -5.31 14.15 -16.09
N GLY A 56 -5.10 13.32 -17.11
CA GLY A 56 -4.45 13.72 -18.35
C GLY A 56 -2.92 13.88 -18.26
N THR A 57 -2.30 13.62 -17.11
CA THR A 57 -0.83 13.62 -17.03
C THR A 57 -0.22 12.47 -17.84
N GLY A 58 0.82 12.78 -18.62
CA GLY A 58 1.65 11.78 -19.30
C GLY A 58 2.79 11.23 -18.43
N ARG A 59 2.90 11.67 -17.17
CA ARG A 59 3.97 11.27 -16.25
C ARG A 59 3.56 10.05 -15.43
N TRP A 60 4.49 9.13 -15.19
CA TRP A 60 4.26 7.96 -14.33
C TRP A 60 4.45 8.27 -12.83
N TYR A 61 5.28 9.25 -12.52
CA TYR A 61 5.60 9.70 -11.16
C TYR A 61 5.78 11.22 -11.14
N VAL A 62 5.36 11.86 -10.04
CA VAL A 62 5.46 13.32 -9.78
C VAL A 62 5.93 13.58 -8.34
N SER A 63 6.18 14.82 -7.94
CA SER A 63 6.42 15.13 -6.52
C SER A 63 5.15 14.90 -5.68
N GLY A 64 5.29 14.69 -4.37
CA GLY A 64 4.14 14.46 -3.50
C GLY A 64 3.15 15.63 -3.50
N GLU A 65 3.65 16.85 -3.63
CA GLU A 65 2.85 18.09 -3.69
C GLU A 65 2.04 18.24 -4.99
N GLU A 66 2.42 17.52 -6.06
CA GLU A 66 1.71 17.51 -7.34
C GLU A 66 0.57 16.48 -7.38
N LEU A 67 0.44 15.62 -6.37
CA LEU A 67 -0.68 14.68 -6.30
C LEU A 67 -1.97 15.42 -5.95
N VAL A 68 -3.08 14.97 -6.52
CA VAL A 68 -4.41 15.53 -6.29
C VAL A 68 -5.28 14.53 -5.54
N ALA A 69 -6.14 15.04 -4.66
CA ALA A 69 -7.07 14.23 -3.92
C ALA A 69 -8.24 13.77 -4.80
N PHE A 70 -8.63 12.52 -4.62
CA PHE A 70 -9.80 11.91 -5.24
C PHE A 70 -10.82 11.53 -4.17
N GLU A 71 -12.10 11.53 -4.53
CA GLU A 71 -13.11 10.91 -3.68
C GLU A 71 -12.79 9.42 -3.52
N TRP A 72 -12.61 9.01 -2.27
CA TRP A 72 -12.22 7.65 -1.96
C TRP A 72 -12.83 7.23 -0.64
N ASN A 73 -13.44 6.05 -0.64
CA ASN A 73 -13.85 5.37 0.58
C ASN A 73 -13.94 3.88 0.25
N ARG A 74 -13.01 3.11 0.80
CA ARG A 74 -12.91 1.69 0.51
C ARG A 74 -12.49 0.91 1.75
N GLU A 75 -13.32 -0.05 2.13
CA GLU A 75 -12.91 -1.11 3.05
C GLU A 75 -12.26 -2.26 2.27
N ARG A 76 -11.14 -2.77 2.78
CA ARG A 76 -10.43 -3.91 2.19
C ARG A 76 -9.95 -4.86 3.28
N ASP A 77 -10.30 -6.13 3.11
CA ASP A 77 -9.78 -7.19 3.94
C ASP A 77 -8.54 -7.83 3.33
N VAL A 78 -7.52 -8.02 4.16
CA VAL A 78 -6.26 -8.65 3.80
C VAL A 78 -5.97 -9.77 4.80
N THR A 79 -5.70 -10.97 4.31
CA THR A 79 -5.23 -12.06 5.16
C THR A 79 -3.72 -11.96 5.33
N VAL A 80 -3.25 -11.98 6.58
CA VAL A 80 -1.84 -11.83 6.93
C VAL A 80 -1.29 -13.14 7.46
N THR A 81 -0.26 -13.67 6.81
CA THR A 81 0.40 -14.92 7.21
C THR A 81 1.88 -14.69 7.50
N LEU A 82 2.35 -15.14 8.67
CA LEU A 82 3.77 -15.19 8.99
C LEU A 82 4.34 -16.56 8.59
N ARG A 83 5.31 -16.57 7.67
CA ARG A 83 6.00 -17.79 7.22
C ARG A 83 7.46 -17.82 7.71
N GLU A 84 8.11 -18.97 7.53
CA GLU A 84 9.56 -19.17 7.76
C GLU A 84 10.09 -18.61 9.09
N ARG A 85 9.54 -19.05 10.22
CA ARG A 85 9.94 -18.55 11.55
C ARG A 85 9.82 -17.02 11.69
N LYS A 86 8.80 -16.43 11.06
CA LYS A 86 8.50 -14.99 11.07
C LYS A 86 9.53 -14.12 10.34
N SER A 87 10.31 -14.69 9.42
CA SER A 87 11.16 -13.91 8.50
C SER A 87 10.36 -13.39 7.30
N GLN A 88 9.20 -13.96 7.02
CA GLN A 88 8.33 -13.58 5.92
C GLN A 88 6.94 -13.17 6.42
N LEU A 89 6.44 -12.05 5.91
CA LEU A 89 5.08 -11.58 6.06
C LEU A 89 4.42 -11.65 4.69
N GLU A 90 3.36 -12.43 4.55
CA GLU A 90 2.55 -12.50 3.34
C GLU A 90 1.23 -11.78 3.57
N MET A 91 0.90 -10.85 2.68
CA MET A 91 -0.39 -10.16 2.60
C MET A 91 -1.15 -10.71 1.40
N ASP A 92 -2.22 -11.45 1.65
CA ASP A 92 -3.11 -12.01 0.63
C ASP A 92 -4.40 -11.17 0.55
N PHE A 93 -4.67 -10.62 -0.63
CA PHE A 93 -5.83 -9.76 -0.89
C PHE A 93 -7.08 -10.55 -1.29
N GLY A 94 -7.02 -11.87 -1.25
CA GLY A 94 -8.13 -12.76 -1.53
C GLY A 94 -8.36 -13.00 -3.04
N PRO A 95 -9.45 -13.72 -3.37
CA PRO A 95 -9.74 -14.07 -4.76
C PRO A 95 -10.15 -12.84 -5.58
N CYS A 96 -9.69 -12.81 -6.82
CA CYS A 96 -10.19 -11.86 -7.83
C CYS A 96 -11.57 -12.26 -8.34
N GLY A 97 -12.43 -11.27 -8.56
CA GLY A 97 -13.64 -11.45 -9.35
C GLY A 97 -13.31 -11.81 -10.82
N PRO A 98 -14.25 -12.41 -11.55
CA PRO A 98 -14.03 -12.76 -12.96
C PRO A 98 -13.73 -11.50 -13.79
N ASN A 99 -12.70 -11.57 -14.64
CA ASN A 99 -12.25 -10.49 -15.52
C ASN A 99 -11.80 -9.19 -14.80
N VAL A 100 -11.48 -9.27 -13.50
CA VAL A 100 -10.94 -8.13 -12.74
C VAL A 100 -9.41 -8.27 -12.61
N LEU A 101 -8.70 -7.18 -12.87
CA LEU A 101 -7.28 -7.08 -12.51
C LEU A 101 -7.17 -6.77 -11.02
N CYS A 102 -6.59 -7.67 -10.23
CA CYS A 102 -6.29 -7.40 -8.83
C CYS A 102 -4.87 -7.81 -8.47
N ALA A 103 -4.43 -7.31 -7.31
CA ALA A 103 -3.14 -7.65 -6.77
C ALA A 103 -3.14 -9.10 -6.27
N GLY A 104 -2.11 -9.86 -6.66
CA GLY A 104 -1.79 -11.12 -5.99
C GLY A 104 -1.17 -10.90 -4.60
N PRO A 105 -0.82 -11.98 -3.90
CA PRO A 105 -0.18 -11.87 -2.59
C PRO A 105 1.14 -11.09 -2.66
N LEU A 106 1.41 -10.28 -1.63
CA LEU A 106 2.66 -9.56 -1.45
C LEU A 106 3.45 -10.18 -0.30
N THR A 107 4.67 -10.63 -0.58
CA THR A 107 5.58 -11.18 0.44
C THR A 107 6.65 -10.15 0.81
N PHE A 108 6.69 -9.77 2.08
CA PHE A 108 7.68 -8.91 2.68
C PHE A 108 8.68 -9.75 3.48
N TYR A 109 9.96 -9.44 3.34
CA TYR A 109 11.03 -10.12 4.06
C TYR A 109 11.57 -9.21 5.15
N LYS A 110 11.72 -9.77 6.36
CA LYS A 110 12.38 -9.08 7.46
C LYS A 110 13.85 -8.89 7.12
N VAL A 111 14.27 -7.65 6.89
CA VAL A 111 15.68 -7.30 6.75
C VAL A 111 16.28 -7.18 8.15
N LYS A 112 17.24 -8.06 8.49
CA LYS A 112 18.05 -7.88 9.69
C LYS A 112 19.06 -6.75 9.43
N ARG A 113 19.03 -5.72 10.27
CA ARG A 113 20.12 -4.76 10.39
C ARG A 113 21.07 -5.21 11.48
#